data_AF-A0A0C2BQH9-F1
#
_entry.id   AF-A0A0C2BQH9-F1
#
_cell.length_a   1.000
_cell.length_b   1.000
_cell.length_c   1.000
_cell.angle_alpha   90.00
_cell.angle_beta   90.00
_cell.angle_gamma   90.00
#
_symmetry.space_group_name_H-M   'P 1'
#
loop_
_entity.id
_entity.type
_entity.pdbx_description
1 polymer ?
#
loop_
_entity_poly.entity_id
_entity_poly.type
_entity_poly.pdbx_seq_one_letter_code
_entity_poly.pdbx_strand_id
1 'polypeptide(L)'
;MTETGPAIIQLEAGKLVDKYTVVKKLGEGTFGAVYALLRLELLVMQRLQEKHAMHMADLIDKGRFENFNYIIMKLLGKSLQVAKKTGPDQHLSLGPAIGCAIQCLEALEELHWIGFLHR
;
A
#
# COMPACT_ATOMS: atom_id res chain seq x y z
N MET A 1 -8.54 -29.85 -15.01
CA MET A 1 -7.21 -29.54 -14.44
C MET A 1 -7.44 -28.38 -13.49
N THR A 2 -7.33 -28.59 -12.18
CA THR A 2 -7.60 -27.54 -11.19
C THR A 2 -6.46 -26.53 -11.25
N GLU A 3 -6.71 -25.33 -11.76
CA GLU A 3 -5.79 -24.21 -11.64
C GLU A 3 -5.63 -23.91 -10.15
N THR A 4 -4.51 -24.35 -9.56
CA THR A 4 -4.10 -23.88 -8.25
C THR A 4 -3.85 -22.39 -8.38
N GLY A 5 -4.66 -21.59 -7.69
CA GLY A 5 -4.43 -20.17 -7.58
C GLY A 5 -3.00 -19.87 -7.14
N PRO A 6 -2.48 -18.69 -7.47
CA PRO A 6 -1.12 -18.29 -7.08
C PRO A 6 -0.92 -18.45 -5.57
N ALA A 7 0.14 -19.17 -5.21
CA ALA A 7 0.49 -19.37 -3.81
C ALA A 7 0.87 -18.03 -3.17
N ILE A 8 0.24 -17.71 -2.04
CA ILE A 8 0.62 -16.55 -1.22
C ILE A 8 1.98 -16.85 -0.59
N ILE A 9 2.94 -15.94 -0.80
CA ILE A 9 4.27 -16.08 -0.23
C ILE A 9 4.24 -15.66 1.22
N GLN A 10 4.59 -16.58 2.11
CA GLN A 10 4.74 -16.32 3.53
C GLN A 10 6.22 -16.05 3.84
N LEU A 11 6.50 -14.93 4.49
CA LEU A 11 7.84 -14.54 4.92
C LEU A 11 7.92 -14.59 6.45
N GLU A 12 8.91 -15.29 6.97
CA GLU A 12 9.16 -15.40 8.41
C GLU A 12 9.98 -14.22 8.93
N ALA A 13 9.76 -13.85 10.20
CA ALA A 13 10.58 -12.85 10.87
C ALA A 13 12.04 -13.31 10.92
N GLY A 14 12.97 -12.42 10.58
CA GLY A 14 14.40 -12.72 10.45
C GLY A 14 14.83 -13.17 9.05
N LYS A 15 13.90 -13.50 8.13
CA LYS A 15 14.28 -13.84 6.74
C LYS A 15 14.89 -12.61 6.07
N LEU A 16 16.02 -12.81 5.38
CA LEU A 16 16.61 -11.81 4.50
C LEU A 16 15.98 -11.92 3.11
N VAL A 17 15.49 -10.80 2.58
CA VAL A 17 14.99 -10.63 1.23
C VAL A 17 15.85 -9.58 0.57
N ASP A 18 16.74 -10.02 -0.33
CA ASP A 18 17.79 -9.18 -0.93
C ASP A 18 18.67 -8.54 0.17
N LYS A 19 18.58 -7.22 0.36
CA LYS A 19 19.28 -6.46 1.41
C LYS A 19 18.41 -6.11 2.63
N TYR A 20 17.17 -6.59 2.68
CA TYR A 20 16.18 -6.23 3.70
C TYR A 20 15.86 -7.40 4.63
N THR A 21 15.75 -7.13 5.93
CA THR A 21 15.33 -8.13 6.92
C THR A 21 13.83 -8.01 7.20
N VAL A 22 13.13 -9.13 7.12
CA VAL A 22 11.70 -9.21 7.47
C VAL A 22 11.56 -9.10 8.98
N VAL A 23 10.90 -8.04 9.47
CA VAL A 23 10.70 -7.84 10.92
C VAL A 23 9.41 -8.49 11.39
N LYS A 24 8.29 -8.19 10.71
CA LYS A 24 6.96 -8.65 11.11
C LYS A 24 5.97 -8.48 9.96
N LYS A 25 4.99 -9.37 9.88
CA LYS A 25 3.81 -9.23 9.03
C LYS A 25 2.80 -8.24 9.63
N LEU A 26 2.41 -7.23 8.86
CA LEU A 26 1.46 -6.18 9.30
C LEU A 26 0.02 -6.43 8.83
N GLY A 27 -0.15 -7.14 7.72
CA GLY A 27 -1.43 -7.50 7.13
C GLY A 27 -1.25 -8.51 6.00
N GLU A 28 -2.35 -9.08 5.53
CA GLU A 28 -2.41 -9.92 4.35
C GLU A 28 -3.61 -9.48 3.50
N GLY A 29 -3.40 -9.39 2.19
CA GLY A 29 -4.46 -9.18 1.21
C GLY A 29 -4.50 -10.35 0.22
N THR A 30 -5.59 -10.46 -0.53
CA THR A 30 -5.84 -11.56 -1.46
C THR A 30 -5.28 -11.32 -2.86
N PHE A 31 -4.37 -10.36 -3.06
CA PHE A 31 -3.92 -9.88 -4.38
C PHE A 31 -2.97 -10.84 -5.12
N GLY A 32 -3.18 -12.15 -4.99
CA GLY A 32 -2.48 -13.20 -5.73
C GLY A 32 -2.98 -13.29 -7.18
N ALA A 33 -2.03 -13.12 -8.11
CA ALA A 33 -2.08 -13.18 -9.59
C ALA A 33 -3.15 -12.36 -10.31
N VAL A 34 -2.75 -11.13 -10.65
CA VAL A 34 -2.81 -10.63 -12.02
C VAL A 34 -1.43 -10.04 -12.32
N TYR A 35 -0.66 -10.65 -13.23
CA TYR A 35 0.74 -10.32 -13.56
C TYR A 35 1.02 -8.84 -13.94
N ALA A 36 -0.03 -8.01 -14.06
CA ALA A 36 0.04 -6.59 -14.39
C ALA A 36 -0.08 -5.64 -13.18
N LEU A 37 -0.62 -6.07 -12.03
CA LEU A 37 -0.99 -5.13 -10.95
C LEU A 37 0.20 -4.55 -10.22
N LEU A 38 1.18 -5.36 -9.79
CA LEU A 38 2.36 -4.81 -9.10
C LEU A 38 3.18 -3.87 -10.00
N ARG A 39 3.20 -4.12 -11.31
CA ARG A 39 3.85 -3.22 -12.28
C ARG A 39 3.09 -1.89 -12.40
N LEU A 40 1.75 -1.95 -12.40
CA LEU A 40 0.92 -0.76 -12.41
C LEU A 40 1.06 0.04 -11.11
N GLU A 41 0.97 -0.61 -9.95
CA GLU A 41 1.18 0.00 -8.64
C GLU A 41 2.53 0.71 -8.58
N LEU A 42 3.59 0.02 -8.99
CA LEU A 42 4.92 0.60 -9.07
C LEU A 42 4.97 1.83 -9.99
N LEU A 43 4.39 1.75 -11.19
CA LEU A 43 4.35 2.86 -12.14
C LEU A 43 3.62 4.08 -11.54
N VAL A 44 2.48 3.84 -10.90
CA VAL A 44 1.68 4.88 -10.25
C VAL A 44 2.49 5.55 -9.13
N MET A 45 3.11 4.77 -8.25
CA MET A 45 3.93 5.30 -7.16
C MET A 45 5.12 6.13 -7.68
N GLN A 46 5.79 5.67 -8.75
CA GLN A 46 6.88 6.44 -9.36
C GLN A 46 6.41 7.79 -9.91
N ARG A 47 5.25 7.83 -10.59
CA ARG A 47 4.69 9.09 -11.11
C ARG A 47 4.21 10.03 -10.00
N LEU A 48 3.66 9.50 -8.91
CA LEU A 48 3.31 10.28 -7.73
C LEU A 48 4.55 10.94 -7.10
N GLN A 49 5.66 10.20 -7.01
CA GLN A 49 6.93 10.76 -6.51
C GLN A 49 7.53 11.81 -7.43
N GLU A 50 7.50 11.62 -8.75
CA GLU A 50 7.95 12.63 -9.73
C GLU A 50 7.16 13.94 -9.62
N LYS A 51 5.92 13.88 -9.13
CA LYS A 51 5.06 15.05 -8.86
C LYS A 51 5.13 15.54 -7.42
N HIS A 52 5.96 14.94 -6.58
CA HIS A 52 6.06 15.26 -5.14
C HIS A 52 4.70 15.20 -4.42
N ALA A 53 3.88 14.19 -4.76
CA ALA A 53 2.60 13.94 -4.10
C ALA A 53 2.79 13.78 -2.57
N MET A 54 1.98 14.48 -1.80
CA MET A 54 2.10 14.62 -0.35
C MET A 54 1.31 13.56 0.40
N HIS A 55 0.19 13.08 -0.16
CA HIS A 55 -0.76 12.21 0.55
C HIS A 55 -0.64 10.74 0.15
N MET A 56 0.47 10.36 -0.47
CA MET A 56 0.75 9.00 -0.93
C MET A 56 2.00 8.43 -0.26
N ALA A 57 2.09 7.11 -0.16
CA ALA A 57 3.26 6.46 0.43
C ALA A 57 4.49 6.59 -0.48
N ASP A 58 5.61 7.01 0.10
CA ASP A 58 6.88 7.08 -0.62
C ASP A 58 7.35 5.67 -1.04
N LEU A 59 7.66 5.50 -2.32
CA LEU A 59 8.40 4.35 -2.83
C LEU A 59 9.88 4.50 -2.41
N ILE A 60 10.39 3.52 -1.68
CA ILE A 60 11.78 3.49 -1.21
C ILE A 60 12.63 2.64 -2.15
N ASP A 61 12.17 1.44 -2.49
CA ASP A 61 12.89 0.52 -3.36
C ASP A 61 11.93 -0.50 -4.00
N LYS A 62 12.44 -1.28 -4.95
CA LYS A 62 11.70 -2.33 -5.65
C LYS A 62 12.67 -3.39 -6.14
N GLY A 63 12.18 -4.62 -6.27
CA GLY A 63 13.03 -5.66 -6.81
C GLY A 63 12.31 -6.95 -7.09
N ARG A 64 13.11 -7.94 -7.43
CA ARG A 64 12.71 -9.33 -7.56
C ARG A 64 13.62 -10.16 -6.69
N PHE A 65 13.03 -11.01 -5.86
CA PHE A 65 13.75 -11.95 -5.02
C PHE A 65 13.15 -13.33 -5.24
N GLU A 66 14.00 -14.32 -5.52
CA GLU A 66 13.57 -15.68 -5.85
C GLU A 66 12.49 -15.67 -6.96
N ASN A 67 11.28 -16.13 -6.63
CA ASN A 67 10.14 -16.27 -7.52
C ASN A 67 9.11 -15.13 -7.39
N PHE A 68 9.42 -14.03 -6.72
CA PHE A 68 8.47 -12.94 -6.50
C PHE A 68 9.06 -11.54 -6.67
N ASN A 69 8.16 -10.61 -6.96
CA ASN A 69 8.48 -9.20 -7.04
C ASN A 69 8.04 -8.52 -5.74
N TYR A 70 8.80 -7.52 -5.30
CA TYR A 70 8.51 -6.78 -4.08
C TYR A 70 8.63 -5.27 -4.32
N ILE A 71 7.85 -4.51 -3.54
CA ILE A 71 7.92 -3.07 -3.43
C ILE A 71 8.21 -2.75 -1.96
N ILE A 72 9.19 -1.88 -1.73
CA ILE A 72 9.48 -1.30 -0.43
C ILE A 72 8.96 0.12 -0.43
N MET A 73 8.08 0.43 0.52
CA MET A 73 7.50 1.75 0.69
C MET A 73 7.63 2.21 2.15
N LYS A 74 7.43 3.50 2.38
CA LYS A 74 7.41 4.07 3.72
C LYS A 74 6.34 3.39 4.59
N LEU A 75 6.75 2.96 5.78
CA LEU A 75 5.84 2.42 6.76
C LEU A 75 4.90 3.52 7.27
N LEU A 76 3.59 3.31 7.09
CA LEU A 76 2.54 4.21 7.57
C LEU A 76 2.04 3.80 8.97
N GLY A 77 1.19 4.65 9.53
CA GLY A 77 0.52 4.41 10.80
C GLY A 77 -0.65 3.41 10.70
N LYS A 78 -1.49 3.41 11.74
CA LYS A 78 -2.74 2.61 11.78
C LYS A 78 -3.66 3.01 10.61
N SER A 79 -4.34 2.04 10.02
CA SER A 79 -5.38 2.34 9.02
C SER A 79 -6.55 3.10 9.65
N LEU A 80 -7.28 3.85 8.81
CA LEU A 80 -8.49 4.56 9.24
C LEU A 80 -9.56 3.62 9.81
N GLN A 81 -9.65 2.40 9.30
CA GLN A 81 -10.57 1.38 9.81
C GLN A 81 -10.26 1.02 11.27
N VAL A 82 -8.97 0.99 11.65
CA VAL A 82 -8.54 0.76 13.04
C VAL A 82 -8.73 2.04 13.86
N ALA A 83 -8.34 3.21 13.33
CA ALA A 83 -8.47 4.48 14.03
C ALA A 83 -9.93 4.83 14.38
N LYS A 84 -10.88 4.52 13.49
CA LYS A 84 -12.31 4.72 13.74
C LYS A 84 -12.79 3.98 15.00
N LYS A 85 -12.28 2.77 15.22
CA LYS A 85 -12.65 1.93 16.38
C LYS A 85 -12.15 2.47 17.72
N THR A 86 -11.18 3.40 17.71
CA THR A 86 -10.64 3.99 18.95
C THR A 86 -11.42 5.22 19.42
N GLY A 87 -12.33 5.76 18.61
CA GLY A 87 -13.17 6.88 19.00
C GLY A 87 -14.42 6.47 19.80
N PRO A 88 -15.14 7.44 20.40
CA PRO A 88 -16.43 7.20 21.04
C PRO A 88 -17.38 6.52 20.06
N ASP A 89 -18.11 5.51 20.53
CA ASP A 89 -19.06 4.71 19.72
C ASP A 89 -18.47 4.06 18.45
N GLN A 90 -17.14 3.90 18.37
CA GLN A 90 -16.45 3.37 17.19
C GLN A 90 -16.62 4.25 15.94
N HIS A 91 -16.64 5.57 16.13
CA HIS A 91 -16.64 6.58 15.08
C HIS A 91 -15.49 7.59 15.26
N LEU A 92 -15.04 8.20 14.17
CA LEU A 92 -14.20 9.40 14.25
C LEU A 92 -15.08 10.56 14.70
N SER A 93 -14.57 11.40 15.61
CA SER A 93 -15.20 12.68 15.91
C SER A 93 -15.11 13.62 14.70
N LEU A 94 -15.93 14.68 14.70
CA LEU A 94 -16.11 15.56 13.54
C LEU A 94 -14.79 16.14 13.00
N GLY A 95 -13.90 16.62 13.87
CA GLY A 95 -12.63 17.22 13.46
C GLY A 95 -11.73 16.26 12.68
N PRO A 96 -11.34 15.10 13.24
CA PRO A 96 -10.58 14.07 12.52
C PRO A 96 -11.28 13.55 11.27
N ALA A 97 -12.62 13.45 11.27
CA ALA A 97 -13.37 13.04 10.09
C ALA A 97 -13.23 14.04 8.94
N ILE A 98 -13.38 15.34 9.21
CA ILE A 98 -13.18 16.40 8.21
C ILE A 98 -11.73 16.43 7.73
N GLY A 99 -10.76 16.39 8.65
CA GLY A 99 -9.33 16.40 8.30
C GLY A 99 -8.94 15.20 7.43
N CYS A 100 -9.51 14.03 7.70
CA CYS A 100 -9.34 12.85 6.85
C CYS A 100 -9.97 13.05 5.47
N ALA A 101 -11.17 13.62 5.39
CA ALA A 101 -11.86 13.85 4.13
C ALA A 101 -11.08 14.79 3.21
N ILE A 102 -10.50 15.87 3.77
CA ILE A 102 -9.65 16.82 3.04
C ILE A 102 -8.43 16.08 2.46
N GLN A 103 -7.68 15.36 3.30
CA GLN A 103 -6.49 14.63 2.85
C GLN A 103 -6.81 13.55 1.82
N CYS A 104 -7.96 12.87 1.93
CA CYS A 104 -8.40 11.90 0.93
C CYS A 104 -8.73 12.58 -0.41
N LEU A 105 -9.31 13.77 -0.38
CA LEU A 105 -9.62 14.52 -1.60
C LEU A 105 -8.35 15.02 -2.29
N GLU A 106 -7.40 15.55 -1.52
CA GLU A 106 -6.07 15.96 -2.01
C GLU A 106 -5.33 14.76 -2.63
N ALA A 107 -5.34 13.60 -1.97
CA ALA A 107 -4.77 12.36 -2.51
C ALA A 107 -5.41 11.93 -3.85
N LEU A 108 -6.74 12.06 -3.98
CA LEU A 108 -7.44 11.75 -5.22
C LEU A 108 -7.09 12.74 -6.34
N GLU A 109 -6.97 14.02 -6.02
CA GLU A 109 -6.54 15.06 -6.96
C GLU A 109 -5.13 14.78 -7.49
N GLU A 110 -4.19 14.44 -6.60
CA GLU A 110 -2.82 14.02 -6.94
C GLU A 110 -2.82 12.84 -7.91
N LEU A 111 -3.65 11.84 -7.65
CA LEU A 111 -3.77 10.67 -8.50
C LEU A 111 -4.38 10.99 -9.88
N HIS A 112 -5.40 11.86 -9.92
CA HIS A 112 -6.02 12.30 -11.16
C HIS A 112 -5.05 13.11 -12.02
N TRP A 113 -4.21 13.96 -11.43
CA TRP A 113 -3.20 14.73 -12.17
C TRP A 113 -2.18 13.88 -12.90
N ILE A 114 -1.86 12.69 -12.38
CA ILE A 114 -0.97 11.75 -13.07
C ILE A 114 -1.72 10.79 -14.01
N GLY A 115 -3.03 10.98 -14.18
CA GLY A 115 -3.86 10.26 -15.16
C GLY A 115 -4.34 8.88 -14.71
N PHE A 116 -4.44 8.64 -13.40
CA PHE A 116 -4.89 7.36 -12.86
C PHE A 116 -6.15 7.49 -12.01
N LEU A 117 -6.89 6.39 -11.87
CA LEU A 117 -8.06 6.28 -11.02
C LEU A 117 -7.80 5.21 -9.96
N HIS A 118 -8.06 5.54 -8.68
CA HIS A 118 -8.16 4.53 -7.63
C HIS A 118 -9.52 3.84 -7.74
N ARG A 119 -9.54 2.50 -7.67
CA ARG A 119 -10.78 1.70 -7.73
C ARG A 119 -11.15 1.15 -6.35
#